data_AF-A0A519KTL2-F1
#
_entry.id   AF-A0A519KTL2-F1
#
_cell.length_a   1.000
_cell.length_b   1.000
_cell.length_c   1.000
_cell.angle_alpha   90.00
_cell.angle_beta   90.00
_cell.angle_gamma   90.00
#
_symmetry.space_group_name_H-M   'P 1'
#
loop_
_entity.id
_entity.type
_entity.pdbx_description
1 polymer ?
#
loop_
_entity_poly.entity_id
_entity_poly.type
_entity_poly.pdbx_seq_one_letter_code
_entity_poly.pdbx_strand_id
1 'polypeptide(L)'
;MDNQITQKDLENNTFFWYAYICWFRGYDDVNEINIDEALEVLEIDPKELAAWENDFFPRSETYELTKYIGRKLNEQISFFIEFQEFEIVFFLNDIYIGNLGGHFEAWFFTWAELLTFQKFEHLFLLFLPLIGIEEHQIEEARIVIGNHLKTIPRFEKNAEYIANCI
;
A
#
# COMPACT_ATOMS: atom_id res chain seq x y z
N MET A 1 -7.80 -17.70 14.98
CA MET A 1 -8.41 -16.67 14.12
C MET A 1 -7.71 -16.77 12.79
N ASP A 2 -8.41 -16.53 11.68
CA ASP A 2 -7.74 -16.44 10.38
C ASP A 2 -7.16 -15.03 10.27
N ASN A 3 -5.84 -14.93 10.16
CA ASN A 3 -5.16 -13.63 10.03
C ASN A 3 -5.08 -13.18 8.56
N GLN A 4 -5.65 -13.97 7.64
CA GLN A 4 -5.72 -13.60 6.24
C GLN A 4 -6.68 -12.43 6.04
N ILE A 5 -6.13 -11.33 5.52
CA ILE A 5 -6.89 -10.19 5.03
C ILE A 5 -7.48 -10.58 3.68
N THR A 6 -8.80 -10.47 3.57
CA THR A 6 -9.53 -10.70 2.34
C THR A 6 -9.77 -9.38 1.61
N GLN A 7 -10.12 -9.48 0.34
CA GLN A 7 -10.55 -8.33 -0.46
C GLN A 7 -11.64 -7.50 0.21
N LYS A 8 -12.62 -8.14 0.86
CA LYS A 8 -13.71 -7.45 1.55
C LYS A 8 -13.22 -6.61 2.73
N ASP A 9 -12.10 -7.01 3.33
CA ASP A 9 -11.48 -6.27 4.44
C ASP A 9 -10.76 -5.01 3.93
N LEU A 10 -10.41 -4.96 2.64
CA LEU A 10 -9.79 -3.80 1.98
C LEU A 10 -10.83 -2.85 1.37
N GLU A 11 -11.95 -3.41 0.92
CA GLU A 11 -13.05 -2.65 0.34
C GLU A 11 -13.58 -1.60 1.33
N ASN A 12 -13.57 -0.34 0.91
CA ASN A 12 -14.03 0.79 1.72
C ASN A 12 -13.31 0.97 3.08
N ASN A 13 -12.14 0.36 3.26
CA ASN A 13 -11.38 0.46 4.51
C ASN A 13 -10.39 1.63 4.46
N THR A 14 -10.89 2.84 4.75
CA THR A 14 -10.07 4.05 4.76
C THR A 14 -8.88 3.95 5.71
N PHE A 15 -9.04 3.34 6.90
CA PHE A 15 -7.95 3.23 7.88
C PHE A 15 -6.81 2.35 7.36
N PHE A 16 -7.14 1.22 6.73
CA PHE A 16 -6.13 0.37 6.09
C PHE A 16 -5.34 1.15 5.04
N TRP A 17 -6.04 1.81 4.11
CA TRP A 17 -5.36 2.52 3.02
C TRP A 17 -4.57 3.72 3.51
N TYR A 18 -5.08 4.47 4.47
CA TYR A 18 -4.36 5.55 5.12
C TYR A 18 -3.07 5.04 5.74
N ALA A 19 -3.17 4.06 6.65
CA ALA A 19 -2.01 3.51 7.35
C ALA A 19 -1.01 2.90 6.36
N TYR A 20 -1.48 2.17 5.35
CA TYR A 20 -0.64 1.54 4.33
C TYR A 20 0.13 2.55 3.48
N ILE A 21 -0.52 3.63 3.01
CA ILE A 21 0.13 4.65 2.17
C ILE A 21 1.15 5.47 2.99
N CYS A 22 0.98 5.62 4.32
CA CYS A 22 2.01 6.20 5.18
C CYS A 22 3.36 5.46 5.12
N TRP A 23 3.38 4.19 4.71
CA TRP A 23 4.64 3.42 4.52
C TRP A 23 5.33 3.71 3.18
N PHE A 24 4.71 4.49 2.30
CA PHE A 24 5.28 4.77 0.99
C PHE A 24 6.42 5.79 1.14
N ARG A 25 7.35 5.76 0.19
CA ARG A 25 8.40 6.78 0.08
C ARG A 25 7.93 7.96 -0.75
N GLY A 26 6.70 8.42 -0.51
CA GLY A 26 6.13 9.58 -1.16
C GLY A 26 6.56 10.88 -0.48
N TYR A 27 6.58 11.97 -1.25
CA TYR A 27 7.03 13.28 -0.82
C TYR A 27 6.32 14.39 -1.59
N ASP A 28 5.90 15.42 -0.88
CA ASP A 28 5.39 16.65 -1.50
C ASP A 28 6.56 17.62 -1.72
N ASP A 29 7.04 17.69 -2.97
CA ASP A 29 8.14 18.57 -3.37
C ASP A 29 7.87 20.05 -3.14
N VAL A 30 6.60 20.48 -3.08
CA VAL A 30 6.23 21.90 -2.97
C VAL A 30 6.26 22.35 -1.51
N ASN A 31 5.73 21.53 -0.61
CA ASN A 31 5.64 21.84 0.82
C ASN A 31 6.80 21.25 1.63
N GLU A 32 7.62 20.42 1.00
CA GLU A 32 8.77 19.73 1.58
C GLU A 32 8.42 18.75 2.72
N ILE A 33 7.27 18.07 2.62
CA ILE A 33 6.74 17.16 3.65
C ILE A 33 6.65 15.72 3.14
N ASN A 34 6.75 14.76 4.06
CA ASN A 34 6.63 13.34 3.73
C ASN A 34 5.17 12.93 3.50
N ILE A 35 4.96 11.74 2.91
CA ILE A 35 3.60 11.27 2.58
C ILE A 35 2.67 11.14 3.81
N ASP A 36 3.21 10.81 4.98
CA ASP A 36 2.43 10.72 6.22
C ASP A 36 1.85 12.07 6.64
N GLU A 37 2.63 13.14 6.50
CA GLU A 37 2.17 14.52 6.70
C GLU A 37 1.23 14.97 5.57
N ALA A 38 1.53 14.63 4.32
CA ALA A 38 0.68 14.98 3.17
C ALA A 38 -0.72 14.36 3.28
N LEU A 39 -0.85 13.17 3.87
CA LEU A 39 -2.12 12.49 4.09
C LEU A 39 -3.01 13.18 5.15
N GLU A 40 -2.50 14.10 5.96
CA GLU A 40 -3.30 14.82 6.96
C GLU A 40 -4.47 15.60 6.35
N VAL A 41 -4.42 15.93 5.05
CA VAL A 41 -5.53 16.53 4.28
C VAL A 41 -6.81 15.68 4.28
N LEU A 42 -6.72 14.40 4.66
CA LEU A 42 -7.84 13.48 4.79
C LEU A 42 -8.58 13.61 6.14
N GLU A 43 -8.02 14.38 7.08
CA GLU A 43 -8.63 14.69 8.38
C GLU A 43 -9.08 13.42 9.15
N ILE A 44 -8.24 12.38 9.13
CA ILE A 44 -8.48 11.16 9.91
C ILE A 44 -8.31 11.46 11.40
N ASP A 45 -9.23 10.97 12.24
CA ASP A 45 -9.12 11.13 13.69
C ASP A 45 -7.91 10.31 14.21
N PRO A 46 -6.90 10.95 14.83
CA PRO A 46 -5.70 10.24 15.26
C PRO A 46 -5.95 9.17 16.33
N LYS A 47 -6.99 9.31 17.15
CA LYS A 47 -7.34 8.32 18.17
C LYS A 47 -8.02 7.10 17.55
N GLU A 48 -8.89 7.31 16.56
CA GLU A 48 -9.50 6.20 15.82
C GLU A 48 -8.44 5.44 15.01
N LEU A 49 -7.53 6.16 14.35
CA LEU A 49 -6.41 5.56 13.63
C LEU A 49 -5.52 4.74 14.59
N ALA A 50 -5.07 5.32 15.70
CA ALA A 50 -4.23 4.61 16.66
C ALA A 50 -4.93 3.37 17.25
N ALA A 51 -6.24 3.45 17.51
CA ALA A 51 -7.00 2.29 17.97
C ALA A 51 -7.05 1.18 16.91
N TRP A 52 -7.22 1.54 15.63
CA TRP A 52 -7.20 0.61 14.51
C TRP A 52 -5.82 -0.01 14.32
N GLU A 53 -4.74 0.78 14.36
CA GLU A 53 -3.37 0.30 14.20
C GLU A 53 -2.97 -0.68 15.29
N ASN A 54 -3.36 -0.43 16.55
CA ASN A 54 -3.09 -1.36 17.65
C ASN A 54 -3.81 -2.72 17.49
N ASP A 55 -4.95 -2.76 16.78
CA ASP A 55 -5.63 -4.02 16.43
C ASP A 55 -5.02 -4.69 15.18
N PHE A 56 -4.55 -3.88 14.24
CA PHE A 56 -4.06 -4.35 12.95
C PHE A 56 -2.62 -4.88 13.00
N PHE A 57 -1.73 -4.15 13.70
CA PHE A 57 -0.33 -4.49 13.90
C PHE A 57 -0.13 -5.06 15.32
N PRO A 58 -0.29 -6.37 15.51
CA PRO A 58 -0.18 -6.96 16.83
C PRO A 58 1.26 -6.83 17.34
N ARG A 59 1.41 -6.26 18.53
CA ARG A 59 2.67 -6.26 19.28
C ARG A 59 2.91 -7.64 19.90
N SER A 60 3.28 -8.63 19.10
CA SER A 60 3.65 -9.96 19.61
C SER A 60 5.01 -10.40 19.12
N GLU A 61 5.79 -10.99 20.03
CA GLU A 61 7.06 -11.65 19.69
C GLU A 61 6.88 -12.91 18.83
N THR A 62 5.64 -13.38 18.65
CA THR A 62 5.29 -14.54 17.83
C THR A 62 4.65 -14.10 16.51
N TYR A 63 5.15 -14.62 15.39
CA TYR A 63 4.60 -14.38 14.05
C TYR A 63 3.16 -14.90 13.84
N GLU A 64 2.62 -15.64 14.81
CA GLU A 64 1.30 -16.29 14.76
C GLU A 64 0.12 -15.32 14.68
N LEU A 65 0.31 -14.02 14.95
CA LEU A 65 -0.73 -13.00 14.85
C LEU A 65 -0.59 -12.10 13.61
N THR A 66 0.49 -12.24 12.85
CA THR A 66 0.78 -11.41 11.67
C THR A 66 -0.37 -11.49 10.67
N LYS A 67 -0.95 -10.34 10.33
CA LYS A 67 -1.96 -10.25 9.28
C LYS A 67 -1.28 -10.34 7.92
N TYR A 68 -1.92 -10.99 6.96
CA TYR A 68 -1.32 -11.18 5.63
C TYR A 68 -2.35 -11.15 4.51
N ILE A 69 -1.92 -10.77 3.30
CA ILE A 69 -2.69 -10.93 2.06
C ILE A 69 -1.93 -11.90 1.18
N GLY A 70 -2.56 -12.99 0.75
CA GLY A 70 -1.91 -13.93 -0.16
C GLY A 70 -2.88 -14.71 -1.03
N ARG A 71 -2.60 -14.81 -2.32
CA ARG A 71 -3.41 -15.54 -3.31
C ARG A 71 -2.55 -16.03 -4.49
N LYS A 72 -3.08 -16.99 -5.25
CA LYS A 72 -2.57 -17.34 -6.58
C LYS A 72 -3.13 -16.36 -7.62
N LEU A 73 -2.27 -15.77 -8.43
CA LEU A 73 -2.65 -14.97 -9.60
C LEU A 73 -2.96 -15.87 -10.80
N ASN A 74 -2.21 -16.97 -10.93
CA ASN A 74 -2.44 -18.03 -11.91
C ASN A 74 -1.81 -19.35 -11.40
N GLU A 75 -1.69 -20.35 -12.26
CA GLU A 75 -1.13 -21.66 -11.89
C GLU A 75 0.36 -21.61 -11.52
N GLN A 76 1.08 -20.59 -11.99
CA GLN A 76 2.53 -20.44 -11.87
C GLN A 76 2.96 -19.31 -10.90
N ILE A 77 2.04 -18.39 -10.58
CA ILE A 77 2.34 -17.18 -9.81
C ILE A 77 1.41 -17.08 -8.61
N SER A 78 2.00 -17.02 -7.42
CA SER A 78 1.37 -16.59 -6.17
C SER A 78 2.04 -15.33 -5.64
N PHE A 79 1.30 -14.55 -4.88
CA PHE A 79 1.83 -13.43 -4.12
C PHE A 79 1.44 -13.55 -2.65
N PHE A 80 2.26 -12.94 -1.80
CA PHE A 80 2.05 -12.89 -0.37
C PHE A 80 2.60 -11.56 0.19
N ILE A 81 1.85 -10.93 1.10
CA ILE A 81 2.21 -9.67 1.75
C ILE A 81 1.95 -9.85 3.24
N GLU A 82 2.97 -9.66 4.07
CA GLU A 82 2.87 -9.70 5.53
C GLU A 82 2.88 -8.30 6.12
N PHE A 83 2.01 -8.05 7.09
CA PHE A 83 1.92 -6.77 7.79
C PHE A 83 2.43 -6.96 9.22
N GLN A 84 3.73 -6.73 9.40
CA GLN A 84 4.41 -6.83 10.69
C GLN A 84 4.46 -5.46 11.37
N GLU A 85 4.73 -5.41 12.68
CA GLU A 85 4.72 -4.16 13.46
C GLU A 85 5.71 -3.09 12.92
N PHE A 86 6.86 -3.52 12.39
CA PHE A 86 7.92 -2.61 11.95
C PHE A 86 8.24 -2.69 10.45
N GLU A 87 7.59 -3.61 9.73
CA GLU A 87 7.77 -3.76 8.29
C GLU A 87 6.58 -4.43 7.59
N ILE A 88 6.41 -4.12 6.31
CA ILE A 88 5.50 -4.81 5.41
C ILE A 88 6.34 -5.57 4.40
N VAL A 89 6.20 -6.89 4.33
CA VAL A 89 7.10 -7.76 3.56
C VAL A 89 6.37 -8.38 2.37
N PHE A 90 7.00 -8.37 1.21
CA PHE A 90 6.40 -8.81 -0.06
C PHE A 90 7.11 -10.04 -0.61
N PHE A 91 6.31 -10.99 -1.09
CA PHE A 91 6.79 -12.20 -1.72
C PHE A 91 6.05 -12.48 -3.03
N LEU A 92 6.78 -13.05 -3.98
CA LEU A 92 6.26 -13.62 -5.21
C LEU A 92 6.76 -15.06 -5.33
N ASN A 93 5.86 -16.04 -5.46
CA ASN A 93 6.21 -17.46 -5.48
C ASN A 93 7.10 -17.90 -4.30
N ASP A 94 6.78 -17.41 -3.10
CA ASP A 94 7.53 -17.65 -1.86
C ASP A 94 8.98 -17.09 -1.87
N ILE A 95 9.31 -16.26 -2.87
CA ILE A 95 10.58 -15.53 -2.95
C ILE A 95 10.35 -14.11 -2.44
N TYR A 96 11.17 -13.68 -1.47
CA TYR A 96 11.19 -12.30 -0.99
C TYR A 96 11.56 -11.34 -2.12
N ILE A 97 10.74 -10.30 -2.32
CA ILE A 97 10.96 -9.29 -3.35
C ILE A 97 11.11 -7.87 -2.78
N GLY A 98 10.91 -7.68 -1.48
CA GLY A 98 11.13 -6.39 -0.84
C GLY A 98 10.30 -6.18 0.41
N ASN A 99 10.50 -5.02 1.03
CA ASN A 99 9.75 -4.57 2.20
C ASN A 99 9.50 -3.05 2.20
N LEU A 100 8.52 -2.62 2.99
CA LEU A 100 8.39 -1.25 3.46
C LEU A 100 8.76 -1.24 4.94
N GLY A 101 9.79 -0.48 5.30
CA GLY A 101 10.29 -0.41 6.68
C GLY A 101 11.58 0.39 6.76
N GLY A 102 12.19 0.41 7.95
CA GLY A 102 13.43 1.17 8.19
C GLY A 102 14.60 0.75 7.30
N HIS A 103 14.65 -0.52 6.91
CA HIS A 103 15.61 -1.08 5.96
C HIS A 103 14.92 -1.47 4.65
N PHE A 104 14.43 -0.46 3.93
CA PHE A 104 13.75 -0.66 2.64
C PHE A 104 14.67 -1.33 1.62
N GLU A 105 14.19 -2.45 1.08
CA GLU A 105 14.72 -3.13 -0.07
C GLU A 105 13.57 -3.44 -1.02
N ALA A 106 13.74 -3.26 -2.32
CA ALA A 106 12.70 -3.56 -3.28
C ALA A 106 13.28 -4.05 -4.61
N TRP A 107 12.67 -5.11 -5.14
CA TRP A 107 12.75 -5.46 -6.55
C TRP A 107 11.64 -4.73 -7.27
N PHE A 108 12.03 -3.85 -8.18
CA PHE A 108 11.10 -2.95 -8.83
C PHE A 108 10.40 -3.65 -10.00
N PHE A 109 9.07 -3.68 -9.95
CA PHE A 109 8.25 -3.95 -11.11
C PHE A 109 8.38 -2.79 -12.10
N THR A 110 8.38 -3.10 -13.39
CA THR A 110 8.18 -2.08 -14.42
C THR A 110 6.75 -1.57 -14.39
N TRP A 111 6.53 -0.33 -14.85
CA TRP A 111 5.17 0.25 -14.92
C TRP A 111 4.19 -0.66 -15.67
N ALA A 112 4.62 -1.25 -16.78
CA ALA A 112 3.82 -2.18 -17.57
C ALA A 112 3.42 -3.44 -16.79
N GLU A 113 4.31 -4.00 -15.98
CA GLU A 113 4.01 -5.17 -15.13
C GLU A 113 2.98 -4.80 -14.07
N LEU A 114 3.13 -3.66 -13.39
CA LEU A 114 2.17 -3.21 -12.38
C LEU A 114 0.78 -2.96 -12.96
N LEU A 115 0.69 -2.35 -14.16
CA LEU A 115 -0.58 -2.17 -14.86
C LEU A 115 -1.30 -3.51 -15.12
N THR A 116 -0.57 -4.62 -15.30
CA THR A 116 -1.23 -5.93 -15.43
C THR A 116 -1.97 -6.37 -14.17
N PHE A 117 -1.54 -5.89 -12.99
CA PHE A 117 -2.18 -6.18 -11.72
C PHE A 117 -3.49 -5.41 -11.51
N GLN A 118 -3.80 -4.39 -12.30
CA GLN A 118 -5.10 -3.70 -12.23
C GLN A 118 -6.29 -4.62 -12.50
N LYS A 119 -6.05 -5.75 -13.17
CA LYS A 119 -7.05 -6.80 -13.41
C LYS A 119 -7.44 -7.56 -12.13
N PHE A 120 -6.66 -7.42 -11.07
CA PHE A 120 -6.88 -8.01 -9.77
C PHE A 120 -7.14 -6.88 -8.77
N GLU A 121 -8.27 -6.92 -8.06
CA GLU A 121 -8.68 -5.81 -7.20
C GLU A 121 -7.62 -5.45 -6.18
N HIS A 122 -7.50 -4.14 -5.88
CA HIS A 122 -6.59 -3.54 -4.91
C HIS A 122 -5.08 -3.87 -5.07
N LEU A 123 -4.74 -4.85 -5.90
CA LEU A 123 -3.41 -5.40 -6.05
C LEU A 123 -2.45 -4.40 -6.70
N PHE A 124 -2.97 -3.59 -7.63
CA PHE A 124 -2.26 -2.43 -8.15
C PHE A 124 -1.76 -1.52 -7.02
N LEU A 125 -2.62 -1.13 -6.08
CA LEU A 125 -2.25 -0.26 -4.96
C LEU A 125 -1.32 -0.97 -3.97
N LEU A 126 -1.53 -2.26 -3.72
CA LEU A 126 -0.69 -3.07 -2.83
C LEU A 126 0.74 -3.28 -3.38
N PHE A 127 0.95 -3.24 -4.70
CA PHE A 127 2.30 -3.36 -5.27
C PHE A 127 2.87 -2.03 -5.76
N LEU A 128 2.10 -0.96 -5.68
CA LEU A 128 2.54 0.39 -6.07
C LEU A 128 3.88 0.81 -5.44
N PRO A 129 4.19 0.56 -4.16
CA PRO A 129 5.45 1.03 -3.60
C PRO A 129 6.67 0.20 -4.05
N LEU A 130 6.46 -0.89 -4.80
CA LEU A 130 7.51 -1.70 -5.43
C LEU A 130 7.68 -1.36 -6.92
N ILE A 131 7.24 -0.20 -7.37
CA ILE A 131 7.33 0.22 -8.78
C ILE A 131 8.64 0.97 -9.06
N GLY A 132 9.22 0.75 -10.24
CA GLY A 132 10.13 1.69 -10.88
C GLY A 132 9.40 2.46 -11.98
N ILE A 133 9.25 3.77 -11.80
CA ILE A 133 8.63 4.67 -12.79
C ILE A 133 9.72 5.45 -13.51
N GLU A 134 9.67 5.45 -14.84
CA GLU A 134 10.54 6.31 -15.66
C GLU A 134 9.94 7.71 -15.81
N GLU A 135 10.79 8.73 -16.03
CA GLU A 135 10.36 10.14 -16.10
C GLU A 135 9.23 10.38 -17.11
N HIS A 136 9.28 9.70 -18.26
CA HIS A 136 8.26 9.83 -19.31
C HIS A 136 6.91 9.20 -18.93
N GLN A 137 6.85 8.40 -17.87
CA GLN A 137 5.65 7.70 -17.38
C GLN A 137 4.96 8.44 -16.23
N ILE A 138 5.60 9.45 -15.63
CA ILE A 138 5.13 10.13 -14.42
C ILE A 138 3.69 10.66 -14.57
N GLU A 139 3.40 11.35 -15.66
CA GLU A 139 2.08 11.96 -15.87
C GLU A 139 0.97 10.89 -16.01
N GLU A 140 1.26 9.79 -16.70
CA GLU A 140 0.32 8.67 -16.80
C GLU A 140 0.13 7.99 -15.45
N ALA A 141 1.23 7.75 -14.72
CA ALA A 141 1.21 7.13 -13.41
C ALA A 141 0.37 7.93 -12.42
N ARG A 142 0.55 9.25 -12.35
CA ARG A 142 -0.24 10.16 -11.51
C ARG A 142 -1.75 10.04 -11.77
N ILE A 143 -2.14 10.03 -13.05
CA ILE A 143 -3.55 9.90 -13.44
C ILE A 143 -4.11 8.55 -12.99
N VAL A 144 -3.37 7.47 -13.24
CA VAL A 144 -3.78 6.11 -12.90
C VAL A 144 -3.88 5.91 -11.38
N ILE A 145 -2.85 6.32 -10.64
CA ILE A 145 -2.82 6.26 -9.17
C ILE A 145 -3.98 7.07 -8.60
N GLY A 146 -4.16 8.31 -9.07
CA GLY A 146 -5.26 9.16 -8.64
C GLY A 146 -6.64 8.55 -8.89
N ASN A 147 -6.83 7.84 -10.01
CA ASN A 147 -8.07 7.13 -10.28
C ASN A 147 -8.32 5.97 -9.31
N HIS A 148 -7.28 5.23 -8.92
CA HIS A 148 -7.41 4.20 -7.90
C HIS A 148 -7.70 4.81 -6.52
N LEU A 149 -7.01 5.89 -6.14
CA LEU A 149 -7.24 6.57 -4.85
C LEU A 149 -8.66 7.13 -4.74
N LYS A 150 -9.26 7.61 -5.83
CA LYS A 150 -10.68 8.06 -5.87
C LYS A 150 -11.69 6.96 -5.53
N THR A 151 -11.29 5.69 -5.54
CA THR A 151 -12.19 4.58 -5.15
C THR A 151 -12.20 4.34 -3.64
N ILE A 152 -11.28 4.94 -2.90
CA ILE A 152 -11.15 4.79 -1.45
C ILE A 152 -11.97 5.88 -0.77
N PRO A 153 -12.88 5.54 0.16
CA PRO A 153 -13.65 6.54 0.88
C PRO A 153 -12.75 7.55 1.59
N ARG A 154 -13.11 8.83 1.50
CA ARG A 154 -12.39 10.02 1.99
C ARG A 154 -11.22 10.48 1.12
N PHE A 155 -10.69 9.66 0.23
CA PHE A 155 -9.58 10.06 -0.64
C PHE A 155 -10.05 10.86 -1.86
N GLU A 156 -11.33 10.83 -2.22
CA GLU A 156 -11.84 11.29 -3.52
C GLU A 156 -11.49 12.74 -3.84
N LYS A 157 -11.54 13.62 -2.83
CA LYS A 157 -11.26 15.05 -2.97
C LYS A 157 -9.77 15.36 -3.12
N ASN A 158 -8.91 14.57 -2.48
CA ASN A 158 -7.46 14.81 -2.39
C ASN A 158 -6.64 13.79 -3.19
N ALA A 159 -7.29 12.87 -3.91
CA ALA A 159 -6.65 11.77 -4.62
C ALA A 159 -5.60 12.24 -5.63
N GLU A 160 -5.84 13.34 -6.33
CA GLU A 160 -4.88 13.91 -7.28
C GLU A 160 -3.65 14.49 -6.57
N TYR A 161 -3.88 15.20 -5.46
CA TYR A 161 -2.78 15.71 -4.63
C TYR A 161 -1.93 14.57 -4.06
N ILE A 162 -2.56 13.54 -3.47
CA ILE A 162 -1.86 12.38 -2.91
C ILE A 162 -1.13 11.61 -4.01
N ALA A 163 -1.73 11.44 -5.20
CA ALA A 163 -1.07 10.80 -6.34
C ALA A 163 0.14 11.58 -6.87
N ASN A 164 0.20 12.90 -6.66
CA ASN A 164 1.39 13.68 -7.00
C ASN A 164 2.52 13.52 -5.98
N CYS A 165 2.18 13.17 -4.73
CA CYS A 165 3.15 12.90 -3.68
C CYS A 165 3.75 11.50 -3.78
N ILE A 166 3.02 10.54 -4.38
CA ILE A 166 3.48 9.17 -4.63
C ILE A 166 4.30 9.11 -5.91
#